data_AF-A0A537ASK6-F1
#
_entry.id   AF-A0A537ASK6-F1
#
_cell.length_a   1.000
_cell.length_b   1.000
_cell.length_c   1.000
_cell.angle_alpha   90.00
_cell.angle_beta   90.00
_cell.angle_gamma   90.00
#
_symmetry.space_group_name_H-M   'P 1'
#
loop_
_entity.id
_entity.type
_entity.pdbx_description
1 polymer ?
#
loop_
_entity_poly.entity_id
_entity_poly.type
_entity_poly.pdbx_seq_one_letter_code
_entity_poly.pdbx_strand_id
1 'polypeptide(L)' 'MFTALQDGWVIAYHDETLEELWRFNLGTPLKGAPVTYAIGPKQYLAVQSGGRHLHPVKFDKLENSSYLFVFALN' A
#
# COMPACT_ATOMS: atom_id res chain seq x y z
N MET A 1 11.30 -1.71 -5.27
CA MET A 1 10.65 -0.47 -4.78
C MET A 1 9.20 -0.77 -4.40
N PHE A 2 8.72 -0.26 -3.25
CA PHE A 2 7.29 -0.34 -2.89
C PHE A 2 6.60 1.00 -3.10
N THR A 3 5.37 0.97 -3.58
CA THR A 3 4.49 2.15 -3.66
C THR A 3 3.06 1.81 -3.26
N ALA A 4 2.30 2.83 -2.93
CA ALA A 4 0.90 2.74 -2.57
C ALA A 4 0.09 3.76 -3.38
N LEU A 5 -0.95 3.29 -4.06
CA LEU A 5 -1.75 4.08 -4.98
C LEU A 5 -3.11 4.44 -4.36
N GLN A 6 -3.68 5.56 -4.81
CA GLN A 6 -4.95 6.06 -4.29
C GLN A 6 -6.17 5.19 -4.66
N ASP A 7 -6.04 4.35 -5.67
CA ASP A 7 -7.04 3.35 -6.07
C ASP A 7 -6.93 2.04 -5.26
N GLY A 8 -6.14 2.05 -4.18
CA GLY A 8 -6.08 0.99 -3.17
C GLY A 8 -5.00 -0.06 -3.40
N TRP A 9 -4.20 0.05 -4.46
CA TRP A 9 -3.13 -0.90 -4.75
C TRP A 9 -1.86 -0.60 -3.97
N VAL A 10 -1.35 -1.60 -3.25
CA VAL A 10 0.06 -1.68 -2.83
C VAL A 10 0.79 -2.47 -3.91
N ILE A 11 1.90 -1.94 -4.43
CA ILE A 11 2.64 -2.55 -5.53
C ILE A 11 4.12 -2.65 -5.17
N ALA A 12 4.73 -3.78 -5.51
CA ALA A 12 6.16 -3.99 -5.51
C ALA A 12 6.68 -4.02 -6.95
N TYR A 13 7.65 -3.17 -7.23
CA TYR A 13 8.39 -3.14 -8.48
C TYR A 13 9.82 -3.61 -8.30
N HIS A 14 10.39 -4.23 -9.34
CA HIS A 14 11.84 -4.27 -9.49
C HIS A 14 12.37 -2.82 -9.51
N ASP A 15 13.41 -2.54 -8.76
CA ASP A 15 13.91 -1.16 -8.56
C ASP A 15 14.63 -0.60 -9.80
N GLU A 16 15.34 -1.43 -10.55
CA GLU A 16 16.00 -1.01 -11.79
C GLU A 16 15.05 -0.96 -13.01
N THR A 17 14.26 -2.02 -13.24
CA THR A 17 13.45 -2.16 -14.47
C THR A 17 12.03 -1.63 -14.35
N LEU A 18 11.56 -1.37 -13.13
CA LEU A 18 10.16 -1.05 -12.81
C LEU A 18 9.15 -2.13 -13.23
N GLU A 19 9.60 -3.37 -13.45
CA GLU A 19 8.71 -4.50 -13.65
C GLU A 19 7.87 -4.76 -12.39
N GLU A 20 6.56 -4.95 -12.54
CA GLU A 20 5.66 -5.29 -11.44
C GLU A 20 5.91 -6.73 -10.98
N LEU A 21 6.31 -6.90 -9.72
CA LEU A 21 6.60 -8.21 -9.14
C LEU A 21 5.44 -8.75 -8.29
N TRP A 22 4.66 -7.85 -7.69
CA TRP A 22 3.54 -8.19 -6.83
C TRP A 22 2.62 -6.98 -6.64
N ARG A 23 1.33 -7.25 -6.45
CA ARG A 23 0.35 -6.25 -6.01
C ARG A 23 -0.73 -6.83 -5.11
N PHE A 24 -1.31 -5.97 -4.27
CA PHE A 24 -2.49 -6.30 -3.45
C PHE A 24 -3.39 -5.08 -3.28
N ASN A 25 -4.71 -5.26 -3.48
CA ASN A 25 -5.68 -4.18 -3.29
C ASN A 25 -6.26 -4.21 -1.87
N LEU A 26 -6.16 -3.09 -1.16
CA LEU A 26 -6.64 -2.93 0.21
C LEU A 26 -8.11 -2.46 0.31
N GLY A 27 -8.76 -2.14 -0.81
CA GLY A 27 -10.15 -1.70 -0.86
C GLY A 27 -10.40 -0.29 -0.30
N THR A 28 -9.34 0.45 0.04
CA THR A 28 -9.39 1.80 0.63
C THR A 28 -8.27 2.67 0.03
N PRO A 29 -8.45 4.00 -0.11
CA PRO A 29 -7.40 4.87 -0.64
C PRO A 29 -6.14 4.87 0.21
N LEU A 30 -4.98 4.81 -0.46
CA LEU A 30 -3.68 4.85 0.18
C LEU A 30 -3.00 6.20 -0.06
N LYS A 31 -2.45 6.76 1.01
CA LYS A 31 -1.82 8.10 1.02
C LYS A 31 -0.45 8.10 1.65
N GLY A 32 -0.22 7.20 2.60
CA GLY A 32 1.08 7.05 3.26
C GLY A 32 2.05 6.30 2.37
N ALA A 33 3.32 6.68 2.43
CA ALA A 33 4.39 5.86 1.88
C ALA A 33 4.45 4.53 2.65
N PRO A 34 4.66 3.38 1.98
CA PRO A 34 4.96 2.13 2.65
C PRO A 34 6.25 2.24 3.48
N VAL A 35 6.26 1.61 4.66
CA VAL A 35 7.43 1.57 5.55
C VAL A 35 7.82 0.11 5.80
N THR A 36 9.11 -0.19 5.77
CA THR A 36 9.61 -1.52 6.14
C THR A 36 10.28 -1.49 7.51
N TYR A 37 10.14 -2.57 8.26
CA TYR A 37 10.82 -2.78 9.54
C TYR A 37 11.07 -4.28 9.77
N ALA A 38 11.84 -4.62 10.79
CA ALA A 38 12.13 -6.01 11.14
C ALA A 38 11.92 -6.28 12.64
N ILE A 39 11.46 -7.48 12.97
CA ILE A 39 11.42 -8.01 14.34
C ILE A 39 12.15 -9.35 14.32
N GLY A 40 13.35 -9.39 14.92
CA GLY A 40 14.25 -10.54 14.79
C GLY A 40 14.59 -10.79 13.31
N PRO A 41 14.52 -12.05 12.81
CA PRO A 41 14.84 -12.37 11.42
C PRO A 41 13.71 -12.04 10.42
N LYS A 42 12.52 -11.64 10.90
CA LYS A 42 11.34 -11.44 10.04
C LYS A 42 11.20 -9.97 9.64
N GLN A 43 11.07 -9.73 8.34
CA GLN A 43 10.84 -8.41 7.76
C GLN A 43 9.34 -8.19 7.50
N TYR A 44 8.90 -6.95 7.71
CA TYR A 44 7.51 -6.53 7.58
C TYR A 44 7.41 -5.30 6.68
N LEU A 45 6.30 -5.21 5.95
CA LEU A 45 5.87 -4.04 5.19
C LEU A 45 4.59 -3.48 5.84
N ALA A 46 4.65 -2.26 6.35
CA ALA A 46 3.52 -1.52 6.89
C ALA A 46 2.99 -0.50 5.87
N VAL A 47 1.67 -0.49 5.67
CA VAL A 47 0.97 0.46 4.80
C VAL A 47 -0.20 1.05 5.55
N GLN A 48 -0.19 2.38 5.71
CA GLN A 48 -1.31 3.10 6.31
C GLN A 48 -2.33 3.46 5.23
N SER A 49 -3.58 3.03 5.43
CA SER A 49 -4.72 3.62 4.73
C SER A 49 -5.22 4.85 5.47
N GLY A 50 -5.75 5.82 4.74
CA GLY A 50 -6.32 7.02 5.32
C GLY A 50 -7.57 7.41 4.55
N GLY A 51 -8.71 7.38 5.25
CA GLY A 51 -10.03 7.66 4.69
C GLY A 51 -10.15 9.02 3.99
N ARG A 52 -11.33 9.32 3.43
CA ARG A 52 -11.68 10.42 2.51
C ARG A 52 -10.54 11.36 2.08
N HIS A 53 -10.17 11.30 0.80
CA HIS A 53 -9.23 12.24 0.18
C HIS A 53 -9.99 13.30 -0.63
N LEU A 54 -9.54 14.56 -0.57
CA LEU A 54 -9.93 15.58 -1.53
C LEU A 54 -9.00 15.43 -2.75
N HIS A 55 -9.39 14.57 -3.69
CA HIS A 55 -8.73 14.42 -4.98
C HIS A 55 -9.69 14.81 -6.11
N PRO A 56 -9.21 15.36 -7.23
CA PRO A 56 -10.05 15.64 -8.40
C PRO A 56 -10.69 14.37 -8.98
N VAL A 57 -9.98 13.24 -8.87
CA VAL A 57 -10.48 11.92 -9.26
C VAL A 57 -11.27 11.32 -8.11
N LYS A 58 -12.50 10.88 -8.38
CA LYS A 58 -13.37 10.23 -7.41
C LYS A 58 -13.14 8.72 -7.41
N PHE A 59 -12.77 8.18 -6.24
CA PHE A 59 -12.65 6.73 -6.01
C PHE A 59 -13.91 6.20 -5.31
N ASP A 60 -15.06 6.28 -5.98
CA ASP A 60 -16.38 6.02 -5.37
C ASP A 60 -16.65 4.53 -5.04
N LYS A 61 -15.76 3.63 -5.47
CA LYS A 61 -15.85 2.17 -5.23
C LYS A 61 -14.95 1.68 -4.09
N LEU A 62 -14.31 2.58 -3.36
CA LEU A 62 -13.45 2.24 -2.23
C LEU A 62 -14.11 2.60 -0.90
N GLU A 63 -13.83 1.78 0.11
CA GLU A 63 -14.23 2.07 1.47
C GLU A 63 -13.35 3.18 2.05
N ASN A 64 -13.96 4.16 2.71
CA ASN A 64 -13.23 5.25 3.35
C ASN A 64 -12.89 4.85 4.79
N SER A 65 -11.86 4.02 4.95
CA SER A 65 -11.43 3.56 6.27
C SER A 65 -9.93 3.73 6.53
N SER A 66 -9.62 3.97 7.80
CA SER A 66 -8.26 4.17 8.29
C SER A 66 -7.81 2.93 9.06
N TYR A 67 -6.82 2.23 8.52
CA TYR A 67 -6.20 1.04 9.09
C TYR A 67 -4.68 1.07 8.85
N LEU A 68 -3.95 0.27 9.63
CA LEU A 68 -2.57 -0.08 9.35
C LEU A 68 -2.52 -1.54 8.91
N PHE A 69 -2.18 -1.78 7.64
CA PHE A 69 -2.00 -3.12 7.09
C PHE A 69 -0.53 -3.53 7.20
N VAL A 70 -0.26 -4.77 7.59
CA VAL A 70 1.10 -5.30 7.73
C VAL A 70 1.23 -6.62 6.98
N PHE A 71 2.22 -6.71 6.10
CA PHE A 71 2.54 -7.89 5.30
C PHE A 71 3.88 -8.47 5.70
N ALA A 72 4.02 -9.79 5.60
CA ALA A 72 5.27 -10.52 5.73
C ALA A 72 5.19 -11.84 4.96
N LEU A 73 6.33 -12.41 4.57
CA LEU A 73 6.38 -13.79 4.07
C LEU A 73 6.07 -14.78 5.21
N ASN A 74 5.55 -15.96 4.87
CA ASN A 74 5.28 -17.01 5.86
C ASN A 74 6.58 -17.52 6.48
#